data_AF-A0A2E5SMQ9-F1
#
_entry.id   AF-A0A2E5SMQ9-F1
#
_cell.length_a   1.000
_cell.length_b   1.000
_cell.length_c   1.000
_cell.angle_alpha   90.00
_cell.angle_beta   90.00
_cell.angle_gamma   90.00
#
_symmetry.space_group_name_H-M   'P 1'
#
loop_
_entity.id
_entity.type
_entity.pdbx_description
1 polymer ?
#
loop_
_entity_poly.entity_id
_entity_poly.type
_entity_poly.pdbx_seq_one_letter_code
_entity_poly.pdbx_strand_id
1 'polypeptide(L)'
;MNTRVLSATVLMASALYTAPAFSGAIYANDVSGTWTATTPEAPAVTGLGTSTILWGNPTYYGQKSGYRFEGFAPPSYEVEENSLFELGRFIHFNYPITGSTLETASLRVGTTLSIDGLEKTVESVFDFTHWETVNNPRNGICANGSYNGHGVNYYGCADRVTFSRNEGASEEVVIGNKAYYVDISGFFYNHKLADEFWTVEYWKNKATLIGSIKSRAIEVPEPGTLALFGLGLLGMGLSRRKA
;
A
#
# COMPACT_ATOMS: atom_id res chain seq x y z
N MET A 1 17.25 18.95 -77.70
CA MET A 1 16.22 19.57 -76.84
C MET A 1 16.26 18.87 -75.50
N ASN A 2 16.63 19.60 -74.44
CA ASN A 2 16.84 19.09 -73.08
C ASN A 2 15.51 18.93 -72.35
N THR A 3 15.19 17.72 -71.89
CA THR A 3 14.14 17.50 -70.90
C THR A 3 14.79 17.41 -69.52
N ARG A 4 14.66 18.49 -68.73
CA ARG A 4 15.11 18.52 -67.33
C ARG A 4 14.13 17.72 -66.48
N VAL A 5 14.61 16.68 -65.81
CA VAL A 5 13.88 15.99 -64.73
C VAL A 5 14.07 16.81 -63.45
N LEU A 6 12.97 17.37 -62.93
CA LEU A 6 12.92 18.01 -61.62
C LEU A 6 12.86 16.92 -60.54
N SER A 7 13.90 16.81 -59.72
CA SER A 7 13.87 16.00 -58.50
C SER A 7 13.01 16.70 -57.45
N ALA A 8 11.93 16.05 -57.03
CA ALA A 8 11.08 16.49 -55.93
C ALA A 8 11.80 16.29 -54.59
N THR A 9 12.08 17.37 -53.89
CA THR A 9 12.61 17.34 -52.52
C THR A 9 11.48 16.99 -51.56
N VAL A 10 11.53 15.79 -50.97
CA VAL A 10 10.63 15.39 -49.88
C VAL A 10 11.18 15.98 -48.58
N LEU A 11 10.55 17.04 -48.08
CA LEU A 11 10.76 17.54 -46.72
C LEU A 11 9.93 16.66 -45.77
N MET A 12 10.55 15.64 -45.16
CA MET A 12 9.98 14.99 -43.98
C MET A 12 10.26 15.86 -42.76
N ALA A 13 9.23 16.57 -42.28
CA ALA A 13 9.26 17.20 -40.98
C ALA A 13 9.04 16.12 -39.90
N SER A 14 10.12 15.67 -39.25
CA SER A 14 10.03 14.83 -38.06
C SER A 14 9.69 15.70 -36.86
N ALA A 15 8.42 15.68 -36.44
CA ALA A 15 7.98 16.27 -35.19
C ALA A 15 8.58 15.48 -34.01
N LEU A 16 9.49 16.11 -33.27
CA LEU A 16 9.93 15.64 -31.97
C LEU A 16 8.75 15.78 -31.00
N TYR A 17 8.07 14.68 -30.70
CA TYR A 17 7.09 14.65 -29.62
C TYR A 17 7.82 14.50 -28.29
N THR A 18 8.12 15.63 -27.64
CA THR A 18 8.36 15.62 -26.19
C THR A 18 7.02 15.31 -25.53
N ALA A 19 6.87 14.12 -24.95
CA ALA A 19 5.71 13.85 -24.11
C ALA A 19 5.72 14.88 -22.96
N PRO A 20 4.63 15.63 -22.73
CA PRO A 20 4.58 16.57 -21.62
C PRO A 20 4.83 15.83 -20.31
N ALA A 21 5.62 16.43 -19.41
CA ALA A 21 5.74 15.93 -18.06
C ALA A 21 4.34 15.99 -17.42
N PHE A 22 3.76 14.83 -17.11
CA PHE A 22 2.47 14.74 -16.46
C PHE A 22 2.61 15.19 -15.00
N SER A 23 1.90 16.25 -14.62
CA SER A 23 1.82 16.77 -13.25
C SER A 23 0.35 17.01 -12.94
N GLY A 24 -0.38 15.92 -12.74
CA GLY A 24 -1.81 15.95 -12.46
C GLY A 24 -2.10 16.02 -10.98
N ALA A 25 -3.22 16.64 -10.62
CA ALA A 25 -3.70 16.63 -9.26
C ALA A 25 -4.04 15.19 -8.83
N ILE A 26 -3.56 14.78 -7.66
CA ILE A 26 -3.72 13.41 -7.15
C ILE A 26 -4.71 13.42 -5.98
N TYR A 27 -5.72 12.56 -6.05
CA TYR A 27 -6.70 12.38 -4.98
C TYR A 27 -6.75 10.91 -4.55
N ALA A 28 -6.78 10.65 -3.26
CA ALA A 28 -7.13 9.32 -2.73
C ALA A 28 -8.65 9.25 -2.50
N ASN A 29 -9.38 8.76 -3.50
CA ASN A 29 -10.84 8.76 -3.52
C ASN A 29 -11.45 7.73 -2.56
N ASP A 30 -10.82 6.56 -2.47
CA ASP A 30 -11.24 5.47 -1.61
C ASP A 30 -10.02 4.75 -1.02
N VAL A 31 -10.15 4.32 0.23
CA VAL A 31 -9.25 3.36 0.84
C VAL A 31 -10.11 2.30 1.49
N SER A 32 -9.88 1.04 1.12
CA SER A 32 -10.60 -0.09 1.67
C SER A 32 -9.64 -1.18 2.10
N GLY A 33 -10.07 -2.00 3.07
CA GLY A 33 -9.30 -3.13 3.56
C GLY A 33 -10.15 -4.39 3.60
N THR A 34 -9.59 -5.48 3.11
CA THR A 34 -10.22 -6.80 3.08
C THR A 34 -9.29 -7.84 3.70
N TRP A 35 -9.77 -8.58 4.69
CA TRP A 35 -9.06 -9.73 5.23
C TRP A 35 -9.16 -10.89 4.24
N THR A 36 -8.03 -11.33 3.68
CA THR A 36 -7.99 -12.29 2.57
C THR A 36 -7.63 -13.71 3.00
N ALA A 37 -6.93 -13.86 4.12
CA ALA A 37 -6.54 -15.16 4.65
C ALA A 37 -6.44 -15.10 6.18
N THR A 38 -6.72 -16.22 6.86
CA THR A 38 -6.52 -16.39 8.30
C THR A 38 -6.06 -17.80 8.62
N THR A 39 -5.26 -17.96 9.66
CA THR A 39 -5.01 -19.25 10.31
C THR A 39 -5.45 -19.14 11.77
N PRO A 40 -6.33 -20.03 12.26
CA PRO A 40 -7.12 -21.00 11.48
C PRO A 40 -8.12 -20.32 10.52
N GLU A 41 -8.63 -21.08 9.56
CA GLU A 41 -9.70 -20.62 8.65
C GLU A 41 -11.10 -20.77 9.28
N ALA A 42 -12.15 -20.57 8.48
CA ALA A 42 -13.52 -20.85 8.88
C ALA A 42 -13.69 -22.35 9.28
N PRO A 43 -14.54 -22.66 10.28
CA PRO A 43 -15.44 -21.76 10.99
C PRO A 43 -14.84 -21.11 12.25
N ALA A 44 -13.56 -21.34 12.56
CA ALA A 44 -12.92 -20.82 13.77
C ALA A 44 -12.80 -19.28 13.72
N VAL A 45 -12.49 -18.75 12.54
CA VAL A 45 -12.51 -17.31 12.26
C VAL A 45 -13.66 -17.00 11.30
N THR A 46 -14.37 -15.91 11.55
CA THR A 46 -15.50 -15.44 10.73
C THR A 46 -15.20 -14.07 10.16
N GLY A 47 -15.82 -13.72 9.02
CA GLY A 47 -15.69 -12.39 8.40
C GLY A 47 -14.59 -12.25 7.35
N LEU A 48 -13.94 -13.35 6.94
CA LEU A 48 -13.06 -13.38 5.76
C LEU A 48 -13.77 -12.80 4.53
N GLY A 49 -13.04 -12.06 3.70
CA GLY A 49 -13.60 -11.32 2.57
C GLY A 49 -14.28 -10.00 2.95
N THR A 50 -14.17 -9.56 4.21
CA THR A 50 -14.69 -8.27 4.68
C THR A 50 -13.61 -7.46 5.39
N SER A 51 -13.95 -6.25 5.86
CA SER A 51 -13.05 -5.40 6.64
C SER A 51 -12.93 -5.79 8.12
N THR A 52 -13.70 -6.77 8.58
CA THR A 52 -13.71 -7.24 9.98
C THR A 52 -13.63 -8.75 10.05
N ILE A 53 -12.71 -9.28 10.85
CA ILE A 53 -12.68 -10.69 11.24
C ILE A 53 -12.85 -10.85 12.74
N LEU A 54 -13.55 -11.90 13.17
CA LEU A 54 -13.85 -12.20 14.58
C LEU A 54 -13.58 -13.68 14.87
N TRP A 55 -13.06 -13.99 16.05
CA TRP A 55 -12.74 -15.36 16.49
C TRP A 55 -13.11 -15.61 17.96
N GLY A 56 -12.94 -16.86 18.38
CA GLY A 56 -13.17 -17.27 19.76
C GLY A 56 -14.63 -17.42 20.16
N ASN A 57 -14.83 -18.13 21.27
CA ASN A 57 -16.09 -18.21 21.99
C ASN A 57 -16.10 -17.17 23.11
N PRO A 58 -17.02 -16.20 23.08
CA PRO A 58 -17.01 -15.07 23.99
C PRO A 58 -17.29 -15.53 25.43
N THR A 59 -16.51 -15.05 26.39
CA THR A 59 -16.79 -15.24 27.83
C THR A 59 -17.28 -13.97 28.52
N TYR A 60 -17.30 -12.85 27.80
CA TYR A 60 -17.70 -11.54 28.29
C TYR A 60 -18.76 -10.90 27.39
N TYR A 61 -20.00 -10.78 27.88
CA TYR A 61 -21.14 -10.13 27.20
C TYR A 61 -21.32 -10.47 25.70
N GLY A 62 -20.96 -11.69 25.28
CA GLY A 62 -21.05 -12.09 23.88
C GLY A 62 -20.00 -11.45 22.95
N GLN A 63 -19.00 -10.74 23.49
CA GLN A 63 -17.96 -10.07 22.72
C GLN A 63 -16.82 -11.02 22.37
N LYS A 64 -16.54 -11.10 21.06
CA LYS A 64 -15.42 -11.86 20.48
C LYS A 64 -14.20 -10.96 20.30
N SER A 65 -13.00 -11.55 20.40
CA SER A 65 -11.77 -10.93 19.90
C SER A 65 -11.83 -10.82 18.37
N GLY A 66 -11.10 -9.86 17.82
CA GLY A 66 -11.23 -9.55 16.40
C GLY A 66 -10.28 -8.50 15.87
N TYR A 67 -10.22 -8.39 14.56
CA TYR A 67 -9.59 -7.30 13.84
C TYR A 67 -10.59 -6.55 12.97
N ARG A 68 -10.37 -5.24 12.82
CA ARG A 68 -11.04 -4.40 11.82
C ARG A 68 -10.06 -3.45 11.16
N PHE A 69 -10.25 -3.23 9.86
CA PHE A 69 -9.64 -2.12 9.16
C PHE A 69 -10.70 -1.11 8.74
N GLU A 70 -10.45 0.16 9.03
CA GLU A 70 -11.29 1.30 8.61
C GLU A 70 -10.44 2.20 7.71
N GLY A 71 -10.73 2.24 6.41
CA GLY A 71 -10.02 3.15 5.51
C GLY A 71 -10.40 4.62 5.75
N PHE A 72 -9.46 5.52 5.54
CA PHE A 72 -9.66 6.96 5.62
C PHE A 72 -9.72 7.52 4.21
N ALA A 73 -10.93 7.57 3.67
CA ALA A 73 -11.15 8.21 2.39
C ALA A 73 -12.53 8.87 2.31
N PRO A 74 -12.64 9.94 1.50
CA PRO A 74 -11.52 10.67 0.89
C PRO A 74 -10.86 11.65 1.90
N PRO A 75 -9.53 11.86 1.89
CA PRO A 75 -8.95 13.08 2.42
C PRO A 75 -9.55 14.27 1.65
N SER A 76 -9.95 15.35 2.34
CA SER A 76 -10.61 16.50 1.70
C SER A 76 -9.65 17.42 0.91
N TYR A 77 -8.47 16.91 0.55
CA TYR A 77 -7.38 17.68 -0.03
C TYR A 77 -6.67 16.87 -1.11
N GLU A 78 -6.05 17.59 -2.04
CA GLU A 78 -5.13 17.03 -3.02
C GLU A 78 -3.89 16.45 -2.30
N VAL A 79 -3.55 15.21 -2.61
CA VAL A 79 -2.39 14.52 -2.03
C VAL A 79 -1.16 14.91 -2.82
N GLU A 80 -0.29 15.69 -2.21
CA GLU A 80 1.02 16.02 -2.78
C GLU A 80 1.91 14.76 -2.82
N GLU A 81 2.62 14.53 -3.93
CA GLU A 81 3.62 13.47 -3.99
C GLU A 81 4.65 13.63 -2.86
N ASN A 82 5.09 12.51 -2.28
CA ASN A 82 6.02 12.45 -1.14
C ASN A 82 5.51 13.05 0.18
N SER A 83 4.28 13.56 0.23
CA SER A 83 3.65 13.94 1.49
C SER A 83 3.08 12.71 2.20
N LEU A 84 3.19 12.68 3.53
CA LEU A 84 2.58 11.63 4.34
C LEU A 84 1.09 11.91 4.51
N PHE A 85 0.27 10.89 4.34
CA PHE A 85 -1.16 10.92 4.63
C PHE A 85 -1.60 9.61 5.28
N GLU A 86 -2.68 9.70 6.07
CA GLU A 86 -3.26 8.54 6.74
C GLU A 86 -4.16 7.79 5.75
N LEU A 87 -3.88 6.50 5.54
CA LEU A 87 -4.64 5.61 4.66
C LEU A 87 -5.82 4.97 5.39
N GLY A 88 -5.69 4.73 6.70
CA GLY A 88 -6.72 4.07 7.47
C GLY A 88 -6.26 3.68 8.85
N ARG A 89 -7.08 2.88 9.52
CA ARG A 89 -6.89 2.46 10.90
C ARG A 89 -7.15 0.98 11.05
N PHE A 90 -6.14 0.28 11.54
CA PHE A 90 -6.28 -1.06 12.09
C PHE A 90 -6.75 -0.98 13.54
N ILE A 91 -7.69 -1.84 13.91
CA ILE A 91 -8.29 -1.93 15.25
C ILE A 91 -8.22 -3.39 15.70
N HIS A 92 -7.58 -3.62 16.83
CA HIS A 92 -7.61 -4.91 17.53
C HIS A 92 -8.63 -4.83 18.67
N PHE A 93 -9.63 -5.71 18.64
CA PHE A 93 -10.57 -5.94 19.73
C PHE A 93 -10.04 -7.09 20.58
N ASN A 94 -9.64 -6.80 21.82
CA ASN A 94 -9.18 -7.82 22.74
C ASN A 94 -10.25 -8.07 23.82
N TYR A 95 -10.86 -9.26 23.79
CA TYR A 95 -11.86 -9.67 24.76
C TYR A 95 -11.61 -11.09 25.26
N PRO A 96 -11.95 -11.41 26.51
CA PRO A 96 -11.78 -12.76 27.01
C PRO A 96 -12.59 -13.78 26.21
N ILE A 97 -11.89 -14.71 25.59
CA ILE A 97 -12.47 -15.81 24.81
C ILE A 97 -11.97 -17.18 25.29
N THR A 98 -12.62 -18.22 24.79
CA THR A 98 -12.17 -19.62 24.86
C THR A 98 -12.22 -20.24 23.46
N GLY A 99 -11.64 -21.44 23.31
CA GLY A 99 -11.64 -22.17 22.05
C GLY A 99 -10.51 -21.73 21.12
N SER A 100 -10.76 -21.78 19.81
CA SER A 100 -9.75 -21.42 18.80
C SER A 100 -9.48 -19.91 18.78
N THR A 101 -8.20 -19.58 18.69
CA THR A 101 -7.67 -18.21 18.64
C THR A 101 -7.05 -17.97 17.27
N LEU A 102 -6.99 -16.70 16.84
CA LEU A 102 -6.25 -16.35 15.63
C LEU A 102 -4.74 -16.61 15.84
N GLU A 103 -4.06 -17.09 14.81
CA GLU A 103 -2.60 -17.23 14.76
C GLU A 103 -2.02 -16.26 13.73
N THR A 104 -2.59 -16.22 12.52
CA THR A 104 -2.16 -15.31 11.46
C THR A 104 -3.35 -14.75 10.66
N ALA A 105 -3.17 -13.59 10.04
CA ALA A 105 -4.13 -13.03 9.10
C ALA A 105 -3.43 -12.17 8.04
N SER A 106 -4.00 -12.10 6.84
CA SER A 106 -3.52 -11.23 5.76
C SER A 106 -4.59 -10.17 5.43
N LEU A 107 -4.20 -8.91 5.42
CA LEU A 107 -5.02 -7.76 5.02
C LEU A 107 -4.55 -7.25 3.68
N ARG A 108 -5.46 -7.18 2.71
CA ARG A 108 -5.28 -6.43 1.47
C ARG A 108 -5.89 -5.05 1.63
N VAL A 109 -5.10 -4.01 1.40
CA VAL A 109 -5.52 -2.60 1.40
C VAL A 109 -5.48 -2.08 -0.03
N GLY A 110 -6.63 -1.68 -0.54
CA GLY A 110 -6.78 -1.03 -1.85
C GLY A 110 -6.90 0.48 -1.67
N THR A 111 -6.07 1.24 -2.38
CA THR A 111 -6.10 2.71 -2.41
C THR A 111 -6.45 3.17 -3.82
N THR A 112 -7.65 3.72 -4.00
CA THR A 112 -8.11 4.25 -5.28
C THR A 112 -7.63 5.68 -5.44
N LEU A 113 -6.72 5.87 -6.38
CA LEU A 113 -6.17 7.15 -6.78
C LEU A 113 -6.93 7.69 -7.99
N SER A 114 -7.30 8.97 -7.96
CA SER A 114 -7.68 9.72 -9.15
C SER A 114 -6.55 10.68 -9.50
N ILE A 115 -6.04 10.54 -10.72
CA ILE A 115 -4.95 11.37 -11.25
C ILE A 115 -5.44 11.92 -12.59
N ASP A 116 -5.64 13.24 -12.66
CA ASP A 116 -6.22 13.92 -13.83
C ASP A 116 -7.54 13.31 -14.32
N GLY A 117 -8.37 12.85 -13.38
CA GLY A 117 -9.69 12.27 -13.66
C GLY A 117 -9.66 10.80 -14.10
N LEU A 118 -8.50 10.17 -14.15
CA LEU A 118 -8.38 8.71 -14.33
C LEU A 118 -8.27 8.02 -12.98
N GLU A 119 -9.19 7.10 -12.70
CA GLU A 119 -9.18 6.31 -11.47
C GLU A 119 -8.41 5.01 -11.63
N LYS A 120 -7.57 4.71 -10.63
CA LYS A 120 -6.73 3.52 -10.55
C LYS A 120 -6.55 3.09 -9.11
N THR A 121 -6.63 1.79 -8.85
CA THR A 121 -6.43 1.24 -7.50
C THR A 121 -5.04 0.65 -7.36
N VAL A 122 -4.35 1.02 -6.29
CA VAL A 122 -3.08 0.43 -5.86
C VAL A 122 -3.36 -0.49 -4.67
N GLU A 123 -2.95 -1.74 -4.79
CA GLU A 123 -3.11 -2.73 -3.73
C GLU A 123 -1.83 -2.89 -2.91
N SER A 124 -1.98 -3.15 -1.61
CA SER A 124 -0.89 -3.47 -0.69
C SER A 124 -1.31 -4.55 0.29
N VAL A 125 -0.41 -5.49 0.60
CA VAL A 125 -0.72 -6.62 1.50
C VAL A 125 0.13 -6.56 2.77
N PHE A 126 -0.54 -6.81 3.89
CA PHE A 126 0.05 -6.88 5.23
C PHE A 126 -0.27 -8.22 5.86
N ASP A 127 0.74 -8.85 6.43
CA ASP A 127 0.60 -10.06 7.19
C ASP A 127 0.70 -9.76 8.67
N PHE A 128 -0.15 -10.41 9.45
CA PHE A 128 -0.28 -10.25 10.89
C PHE A 128 0.01 -11.59 11.54
N THR A 129 0.72 -11.56 12.68
CA THR A 129 0.70 -12.65 13.64
C THR A 129 -0.01 -12.21 14.91
N HIS A 130 -0.78 -13.12 15.50
CA HIS A 130 -1.55 -12.87 16.71
C HIS A 130 -1.13 -13.82 17.81
N TRP A 131 -1.05 -13.29 19.02
CA TRP A 131 -0.90 -14.09 20.22
C TRP A 131 -2.00 -13.73 21.22
N GLU A 132 -3.03 -14.56 21.24
CA GLU A 132 -4.03 -14.58 22.31
C GLU A 132 -3.39 -15.23 23.54
N THR A 133 -3.19 -14.46 24.59
CA THR A 133 -2.44 -14.90 25.76
C THR A 133 -3.34 -15.57 26.79
N VAL A 134 -2.73 -16.30 27.72
CA VAL A 134 -3.48 -16.81 28.87
C VAL A 134 -3.75 -15.65 29.81
N ASN A 135 -5.02 -15.24 29.94
CA ASN A 135 -5.40 -14.09 30.75
C ASN A 135 -4.94 -14.18 32.21
N ASN A 136 -4.94 -15.37 32.82
CA ASN A 136 -4.60 -15.59 34.23
C ASN A 136 -3.60 -16.75 34.40
N PRO A 137 -2.31 -16.54 34.13
CA PRO A 137 -1.30 -17.58 34.22
C PRO A 137 -1.05 -17.97 35.68
N ARG A 138 -0.75 -19.25 35.93
CA ARG A 138 -0.62 -19.82 37.29
C ARG A 138 0.44 -19.14 38.15
N ASN A 139 1.52 -18.64 37.54
CA ASN A 139 2.61 -17.93 38.23
C ASN A 139 2.35 -16.41 38.34
N GLY A 140 1.23 -15.91 37.81
CA GLY A 140 0.90 -14.49 37.78
C GLY A 140 1.75 -13.64 36.83
N ILE A 141 2.61 -14.26 36.00
CA ILE A 141 3.49 -13.55 35.07
C ILE A 141 2.94 -13.71 33.64
N CYS A 142 2.67 -12.59 32.99
CA CYS A 142 2.16 -12.55 31.62
C CYS A 142 3.26 -12.75 30.58
N ALA A 143 2.86 -13.02 29.34
CA ALA A 143 3.77 -13.27 28.22
C ALA A 143 4.77 -12.13 27.94
N ASN A 144 4.37 -10.90 28.23
CA ASN A 144 5.22 -9.71 28.16
C ASN A 144 6.17 -9.52 29.37
N GLY A 145 6.27 -10.52 30.26
CA GLY A 145 7.16 -10.53 31.42
C GLY A 145 6.66 -9.70 32.63
N SER A 146 5.53 -9.00 32.51
CA SER A 146 4.95 -8.21 33.61
C SER A 146 3.92 -9.00 34.40
N TYR A 147 3.64 -8.57 35.64
CA TYR A 147 2.60 -9.18 36.47
C TYR A 147 1.21 -8.98 35.87
N ASN A 148 0.36 -9.99 36.04
CA ASN A 148 -1.09 -9.87 35.88
C ASN A 148 -1.64 -8.82 36.86
N GLY A 149 -2.58 -7.99 36.43
CA GLY A 149 -3.12 -6.88 37.25
C GLY A 149 -2.30 -5.60 37.20
N HIS A 150 -1.27 -5.51 36.35
CA HIS A 150 -0.39 -4.35 36.22
C HIS A 150 -0.23 -3.87 34.77
N GLY A 151 -0.18 -2.55 34.59
CA GLY A 151 0.12 -1.93 33.29
C GLY A 151 -0.84 -2.37 32.19
N VAL A 152 -0.30 -2.82 31.05
CA VAL A 152 -1.12 -3.35 29.95
C VAL A 152 -1.88 -4.63 30.33
N ASN A 153 -1.47 -5.32 31.41
CA ASN A 153 -2.10 -6.55 31.89
C ASN A 153 -3.14 -6.30 33.01
N TYR A 154 -3.62 -5.06 33.18
CA TYR A 154 -4.41 -4.68 34.36
C TYR A 154 -5.70 -5.49 34.54
N TYR A 155 -6.33 -5.92 33.45
CA TYR A 155 -7.57 -6.70 33.49
C TYR A 155 -7.37 -8.19 33.14
N GLY A 156 -6.12 -8.64 33.07
CA GLY A 156 -5.74 -9.91 32.47
C GLY A 156 -4.54 -9.70 31.56
N CYS A 157 -3.76 -10.76 31.29
CA CYS A 157 -2.62 -10.65 30.39
C CYS A 157 -3.04 -10.12 29.02
N ALA A 158 -2.30 -9.15 28.51
CA ALA A 158 -2.59 -8.51 27.24
C ALA A 158 -2.22 -9.39 26.05
N ASP A 159 -2.95 -9.20 24.97
CA ASP A 159 -2.70 -9.87 23.70
C ASP A 159 -1.80 -9.07 22.78
N ARG A 160 -0.98 -9.78 22.01
CA ARG A 160 -0.02 -9.17 21.10
C ARG A 160 -0.43 -9.34 19.66
N VAL A 161 -0.35 -8.25 18.92
CA VAL A 161 -0.39 -8.25 17.46
C VAL A 161 0.99 -7.85 16.95
N THR A 162 1.52 -8.60 16.00
CA THR A 162 2.65 -8.16 15.17
C THR A 162 2.18 -8.06 13.73
N PHE A 163 2.81 -7.20 12.95
CA PHE A 163 2.48 -7.03 11.54
C PHE A 163 3.71 -6.67 10.73
N SER A 164 3.74 -7.19 9.51
CA SER A 164 4.77 -6.91 8.52
C SER A 164 4.11 -6.58 7.19
N ARG A 165 4.64 -5.57 6.51
CA ARG A 165 4.31 -5.35 5.10
C ARG A 165 5.02 -6.43 4.28
N ASN A 166 4.34 -6.97 3.27
CA ASN A 166 5.02 -7.80 2.29
C ASN A 166 6.10 -6.96 1.57
N GLU A 167 7.38 -7.26 1.80
CA GLU A 167 8.51 -6.46 1.30
C GLU A 167 8.46 -6.38 -0.24
N GLY A 168 8.31 -5.16 -0.78
CA GLY A 168 8.27 -4.88 -2.23
C GLY A 168 6.88 -4.82 -2.89
N ALA A 169 5.78 -4.92 -2.14
CA ALA A 169 4.47 -5.28 -2.69
C ALA A 169 3.38 -4.18 -2.68
N SER A 170 3.69 -2.97 -3.15
CA SER A 170 2.62 -2.09 -3.64
C SER A 170 2.59 -2.17 -5.15
N GLU A 171 1.43 -2.51 -5.69
CA GLU A 171 1.24 -2.51 -7.14
C GLU A 171 1.49 -1.10 -7.69
N GLU A 172 2.01 -1.04 -8.91
CA GLU A 172 2.23 0.21 -9.59
C GLU A 172 1.18 0.40 -10.67
N VAL A 173 0.78 1.64 -10.86
CA VAL A 173 -0.13 1.98 -11.94
C VAL A 173 0.48 3.03 -12.84
N VAL A 174 0.45 2.74 -14.14
CA VAL A 174 1.01 3.61 -15.17
C VAL A 174 -0.06 4.58 -15.67
N ILE A 175 0.26 5.88 -15.64
CA ILE A 175 -0.54 6.96 -16.22
C ILE A 175 0.41 7.87 -17.02
N GLY A 176 0.18 7.98 -18.32
CA GLY A 176 1.10 8.68 -19.23
C GLY A 176 2.47 7.98 -19.26
N ASN A 177 3.53 8.74 -18.94
CA ASN A 177 4.90 8.24 -18.85
C ASN A 177 5.38 8.08 -17.39
N LYS A 178 4.47 8.01 -16.42
CA LYS A 178 4.80 7.83 -15.00
C LYS A 178 4.16 6.56 -14.44
N ALA A 179 4.91 5.82 -13.64
CA ALA A 179 4.39 4.75 -12.79
C ALA A 179 4.20 5.31 -11.37
N TYR A 180 2.98 5.30 -10.88
CA TYR A 180 2.59 5.73 -9.53
C TYR A 180 2.44 4.53 -8.60
N TYR A 181 2.84 4.69 -7.35
CA TYR A 181 2.69 3.67 -6.31
C TYR A 181 2.52 4.32 -4.94
N VAL A 182 1.92 3.58 -4.01
CA VAL A 182 1.80 4.01 -2.61
C VAL A 182 3.00 3.46 -1.85
N ASP A 183 3.85 4.35 -1.37
CA ASP A 183 4.94 4.01 -0.47
C ASP A 183 4.46 4.05 0.97
N ILE A 184 4.23 2.86 1.54
CA ILE A 184 3.66 2.70 2.86
C ILE A 184 4.77 2.73 3.90
N SER A 185 4.70 3.72 4.80
CA SER A 185 5.61 3.83 5.94
C SER A 185 5.37 2.74 6.98
N GLY A 186 4.12 2.29 7.12
CA GLY A 186 3.71 1.20 8.02
C GLY A 186 2.60 1.65 8.96
N PHE A 187 2.40 0.90 10.04
CA PHE A 187 1.42 1.26 11.06
C PHE A 187 2.06 2.04 12.20
N PHE A 188 1.39 3.11 12.58
CA PHE A 188 1.79 3.98 13.67
C PHE A 188 0.93 3.69 14.90
N TYR A 189 1.59 3.33 16.00
CA TYR A 189 0.99 3.15 17.31
C TYR A 189 1.63 4.15 18.29
N ASN A 190 0.83 4.88 19.05
CA ASN A 190 1.30 5.99 19.90
C ASN A 190 2.23 6.97 19.17
N HIS A 191 1.86 7.34 17.94
CA HIS A 191 2.61 8.26 17.06
C HIS A 191 4.01 7.81 16.66
N LYS A 192 4.34 6.53 16.82
CA LYS A 192 5.60 5.95 16.37
C LYS A 192 5.32 4.82 15.41
N LEU A 193 6.19 4.69 14.40
CA LEU A 193 6.20 3.50 13.56
C LEU A 193 6.40 2.29 14.47
N ALA A 194 5.50 1.33 14.35
CA ALA A 194 5.49 0.11 15.12
C ALA A 194 5.51 -1.09 14.17
N ASP A 195 5.90 -2.23 14.69
CA ASP A 195 5.79 -3.57 14.11
C ASP A 195 4.98 -4.51 15.02
N GLU A 196 4.76 -4.10 16.28
CA GLU A 196 3.86 -4.75 17.22
C GLU A 196 3.15 -3.77 18.16
N PHE A 197 2.06 -4.25 18.78
CA PHE A 197 1.54 -3.65 20.00
C PHE A 197 0.81 -4.69 20.88
N TRP A 198 0.60 -4.32 22.14
CA TRP A 198 -0.11 -5.12 23.15
C TRP A 198 -1.42 -4.44 23.55
N THR A 199 -2.54 -5.17 23.48
CA THR A 199 -3.88 -4.66 23.82
C THR A 199 -4.33 -5.17 25.17
N VAL A 200 -4.77 -4.27 26.04
CA VAL A 200 -5.37 -4.63 27.33
C VAL A 200 -6.63 -5.48 27.12
N GLU A 201 -6.82 -6.54 27.92
CA GLU A 201 -8.07 -7.30 27.99
C GLU A 201 -9.28 -6.37 28.16
N TYR A 202 -10.38 -6.65 27.47
CA TYR A 202 -11.63 -5.84 27.44
C TYR A 202 -11.54 -4.51 26.69
N TRP A 203 -10.43 -4.21 26.01
CA TRP A 203 -10.19 -2.94 25.33
C TRP A 203 -9.91 -3.11 23.85
N LYS A 204 -9.71 -1.98 23.18
CA LYS A 204 -9.32 -1.92 21.78
C LYS A 204 -8.08 -1.06 21.65
N ASN A 205 -7.11 -1.53 20.88
CA ASN A 205 -6.01 -0.70 20.41
C ASN A 205 -6.19 -0.38 18.93
N LYS A 206 -5.55 0.72 18.54
CA LYS A 206 -5.65 1.29 17.19
C LYS A 206 -4.25 1.60 16.69
N ALA A 207 -3.95 1.21 15.46
CA ALA A 207 -2.76 1.65 14.76
C ALA A 207 -3.14 2.28 13.42
N THR A 208 -2.60 3.45 13.13
CA THR A 208 -2.91 4.20 11.89
C THR A 208 -1.96 3.76 10.79
N LEU A 209 -2.48 3.38 9.64
CA LEU A 209 -1.68 3.11 8.45
C LEU A 209 -1.32 4.43 7.77
N ILE A 210 -0.03 4.71 7.60
CA ILE A 210 0.46 5.95 6.98
C ILE A 210 1.31 5.60 5.74
N GLY A 211 1.14 6.37 4.67
CA GLY A 211 1.92 6.24 3.45
C GLY A 211 2.11 7.57 2.73
N SER A 212 2.79 7.52 1.60
CA SER A 212 2.97 8.63 0.66
C SER A 212 2.78 8.14 -0.77
N ILE A 213 2.33 9.00 -1.67
CA ILE A 213 2.27 8.68 -3.10
C ILE A 213 3.62 9.04 -3.71
N LYS A 214 4.18 8.12 -4.49
CA LYS A 214 5.41 8.34 -5.24
C LYS A 214 5.20 7.98 -6.69
N SER A 215 5.94 8.65 -7.57
CA SER A 215 6.01 8.32 -8.98
C SER A 215 7.45 8.12 -9.45
N ARG A 216 7.61 7.38 -10.55
CA ARG A 216 8.84 7.39 -11.34
C ARG A 216 8.53 7.54 -12.82
N ALA A 217 9.41 8.20 -13.54
CA ALA A 217 9.32 8.28 -15.00
C ALA A 217 9.66 6.92 -15.63
N ILE A 218 8.90 6.57 -16.66
CA ILE A 218 9.18 5.45 -17.56
C ILE A 218 9.91 6.06 -18.75
N GLU A 219 11.22 5.82 -18.84
CA GLU A 219 12.00 6.22 -19.99
C GLU A 219 11.59 5.38 -21.20
N VAL A 220 10.97 6.01 -22.19
CA VAL A 220 10.77 5.40 -23.51
C VAL A 220 12.07 5.65 -24.28
N PRO A 221 12.80 4.61 -24.73
CA PRO A 221 14.00 4.79 -25.53
C PRO A 221 13.69 5.69 -26.72
N GLU A 222 14.46 6.76 -26.90
CA GLU A 222 14.26 7.64 -28.04
C GLU A 222 14.26 6.82 -29.33
N PRO A 223 13.34 7.07 -30.27
CA PRO A 223 13.31 6.33 -31.51
C PRO A 223 14.69 6.41 -32.16
N GLY A 224 15.25 5.25 -32.57
CA GLY A 224 16.56 5.18 -33.25
C GLY A 224 16.65 6.02 -34.53
N THR A 225 15.54 6.63 -34.96
CA THR A 225 15.50 7.67 -35.99
C THR A 225 16.34 8.89 -35.63
N LEU A 226 16.52 9.27 -34.37
CA LEU A 226 17.44 10.37 -33.99
C LEU A 226 18.90 9.99 -34.19
N ALA A 227 19.28 8.76 -33.85
CA ALA A 227 20.60 8.23 -34.16
C ALA A 227 20.82 8.14 -35.69
N LEU A 228 19.83 7.66 -36.44
CA LEU A 228 19.87 7.60 -37.91
C LEU A 228 19.90 8.99 -38.56
N PHE A 229 19.19 9.97 -38.01
CA PHE A 229 19.20 11.35 -38.48
C PHE A 229 20.55 12.01 -38.19
N GLY A 230 21.11 11.80 -36.99
CA GLY A 230 22.46 12.25 -36.64
C GLY A 230 23.53 11.64 -37.53
N LEU A 231 23.47 10.32 -37.77
CA LEU A 231 24.36 9.61 -38.69
C LEU A 231 24.17 10.05 -40.15
N GLY A 232 22.94 10.32 -40.57
CA GLY A 232 22.62 10.83 -41.91
C GLY A 232 23.18 12.23 -42.15
N LEU A 233 23.08 13.14 -41.18
CA LEU A 233 23.66 14.48 -41.22
C LEU A 233 25.20 14.44 -41.21
N LEU A 234 25.79 13.58 -40.38
CA LEU A 234 27.24 13.33 -40.38
C LEU A 234 27.72 12.78 -41.74
N GLY A 235 26.97 11.84 -42.32
CA GLY A 235 27.25 11.28 -43.64
C GLY A 235 27.20 12.33 -44.75
N MET A 236 26.21 13.24 -44.73
CA MET A 236 26.12 14.35 -45.68
C MET A 236 27.18 15.43 -45.45
N GLY A 237 27.61 15.66 -44.20
CA GLY A 237 28.70 16.58 -43.88
C GLY A 237 30.06 16.07 -44.39
N LEU A 238 30.28 14.76 -44.31
CA LEU A 238 31.50 14.11 -44.82
C LEU A 238 31.52 13.99 -46.34
N SER A 239 30.36 13.81 -47.00
CA SER A 239 30.29 13.73 -48.47
C SER A 239 30.57 15.07 -49.16
N ARG A 240 30.29 16.20 -48.49
CA ARG A 240 30.61 17.55 -49.00
C ARG A 240 32.10 17.92 -48.98
N ARG A 241 32.96 17.17 -48.30
CA ARG A 241 34.42 17.43 -48.29
C ARG A 241 35.18 16.72 -49.41
N LYS A 242 34.52 15.90 -50.23
CA LYS A 242 35.12 15.14 -51.34
C LYS A 242 34.67 15.60 -52.74
N ALA A 243 33.97 16.72 -52.86
CA ALA A 243 33.62 17.35 -54.13
C ALA A 243 34.41 18.66 -54.31
#